data_AF-A0AAN8XBS8-F1
#
_entry.id   AF-A0AAN8XBS8-F1
#
_cell.length_a   1.000
_cell.length_b   1.000
_cell.length_c   1.000
_cell.angle_alpha   90.00
_cell.angle_beta   90.00
_cell.angle_gamma   90.00
#
_symmetry.space_group_name_H-M   'P 1'
#
loop_
_entity.id
_entity.type
_entity.pdbx_description
1 polymer ?
#
loop_
_entity_poly.entity_id
_entity_poly.type
_entity_poly.pdbx_seq_one_letter_code
_entity_poly.pdbx_strand_id
1 'polypeptide(L)'
;MLPPEPGSLSNKHEDGCGSPRLVHRQSFTAEDTYGILGANLPALELMALYTAAAMHDYDHPGRTNAFLVTTNAPQAVLYNDRSVLENHHAASAWGLFLSKPEFNFLCHLDRAEFKRFRFLVIEAILATDLKRHFEILAEFNAKANEPDAPGLDWSAETDRLLALQMCIKLADINGPCKALDIHTQWTTRIAEEFYEQGDEEESLGLPISPYMDRNNPQLAKLQESFINHLVAPLCNAYGEAGLMPGVWQDPSDEDGPTPEITLDHFDDDDDDDDPPTSESDTNTQNSGRTRKIFCLQTQHLQENHQHWVNKIKEEQRVGDENECIDSGSEEDTCLHPTAEVNPCGYSPQPMVLPLNGDEPMEPIEEERTPASISSSRSFSFEKEDSKL
;
A
#
# COMPACT_ATOMS: atom_id res chain seq x y z
N MET A 1 3.94 12.60 -17.05
CA MET A 1 4.61 13.70 -17.80
C MET A 1 5.74 14.27 -16.95
N LEU A 2 7.00 14.05 -17.34
CA LEU A 2 8.16 14.67 -16.69
C LEU A 2 8.53 15.98 -17.44
N PRO A 3 8.94 17.06 -16.73
CA PRO A 3 9.35 18.30 -17.37
C PRO A 3 10.75 18.19 -18.03
N PRO A 4 11.09 19.05 -19.01
CA PRO A 4 12.33 18.96 -19.77
C PRO A 4 13.54 19.49 -19.00
N GLU A 5 14.67 18.81 -19.15
CA GLU A 5 16.00 19.22 -18.68
C GLU A 5 16.44 20.57 -19.32
N PRO A 6 16.84 21.59 -18.53
CA PRO A 6 17.39 22.82 -19.09
C PRO A 6 18.87 22.67 -19.44
N GLY A 7 19.18 23.00 -20.70
CA GLY A 7 20.51 23.01 -21.28
C GLY A 7 21.48 24.03 -20.68
N SER A 8 22.75 23.73 -20.94
CA SER A 8 23.99 24.40 -20.55
C SER A 8 24.00 25.93 -20.65
N LEU A 9 24.42 26.59 -19.57
CA LEU A 9 25.01 27.94 -19.59
C LEU A 9 26.36 27.94 -18.86
N SER A 10 27.37 28.50 -19.51
CA SER A 10 28.78 28.46 -19.11
C SER A 10 29.14 29.46 -18.00
N ASN A 11 29.91 28.97 -17.03
CA ASN A 11 30.93 29.62 -16.18
C ASN A 11 30.87 31.13 -15.92
N LYS A 12 30.68 31.46 -14.63
CA LYS A 12 31.56 32.43 -13.94
C LYS A 12 31.97 31.87 -12.58
N HIS A 13 33.28 31.82 -12.36
CA HIS A 13 33.93 31.52 -11.09
C HIS A 13 33.57 32.57 -10.04
N GLU A 14 33.06 32.13 -8.90
CA GLU A 14 33.28 32.78 -7.60
C GLU A 14 33.70 31.71 -6.60
N ASP A 15 34.93 31.86 -6.10
CA ASP A 15 35.52 31.07 -5.03
C ASP A 15 34.81 31.36 -3.71
N GLY A 16 34.24 30.34 -3.06
CA GLY A 16 33.74 30.48 -1.70
C GLY A 16 32.62 29.54 -1.29
N CYS A 17 32.86 28.22 -1.27
CA CYS A 17 32.11 27.33 -0.39
C CYS A 17 32.87 26.01 -0.25
N GLY A 18 33.20 25.61 0.98
CA GLY A 18 33.88 24.35 1.24
C GLY A 18 33.08 23.18 0.68
N SER A 19 33.72 22.35 -0.15
CA SER A 19 33.12 21.09 -0.57
C SER A 19 32.65 20.33 0.67
N PRO A 20 31.39 19.87 0.73
CA PRO A 20 31.00 18.91 1.75
C PRO A 20 31.82 17.65 1.48
N ARG A 21 32.84 17.42 2.30
CA ARG A 21 33.49 16.11 2.35
C ARG A 21 32.42 15.14 2.82
N LEU A 22 31.98 14.22 1.95
CA LEU A 22 31.33 13.00 2.40
C LEU A 22 32.35 12.25 3.26
N VAL A 23 32.23 12.40 4.58
CA VAL A 23 32.98 11.60 5.54
C VAL A 23 32.23 10.27 5.62
N HIS A 24 32.76 9.24 4.96
CA HIS A 24 32.29 7.87 5.17
C HIS A 24 32.66 7.49 6.62
N ARG A 25 31.71 7.64 7.54
CA ARG A 25 31.88 7.19 8.92
C ARG A 25 31.71 5.67 8.92
N GLN A 26 32.77 4.95 9.28
CA GLN A 26 32.80 3.48 9.26
C GLN A 26 32.15 2.83 10.49
N SER A 27 31.67 3.61 11.48
CA SER A 27 31.06 3.04 12.68
C SER A 27 30.21 4.07 13.41
N PHE A 28 28.96 3.69 13.69
CA PHE A 28 28.10 4.34 14.68
C PHE A 28 28.57 3.88 16.06
N THR A 29 28.84 4.83 16.94
CA THR A 29 29.13 4.57 18.36
C THR A 29 27.82 4.40 19.13
N ALA A 30 27.82 3.69 20.26
CA ALA A 30 26.64 3.53 21.12
C ALA A 30 26.06 4.85 21.67
N GLU A 31 26.76 5.98 21.49
CA GLU A 31 26.31 7.34 21.80
C GLU A 31 25.52 8.00 20.65
N ASP A 32 25.57 7.43 19.43
CA ASP A 32 24.78 7.93 18.30
C ASP A 32 23.33 7.46 18.46
N THR A 33 22.42 8.39 18.74
CA THR A 33 20.99 8.12 18.93
C THR A 33 20.21 7.92 17.62
N TYR A 34 20.91 7.91 16.48
CA TYR A 34 20.32 7.80 15.14
C TYR A 34 21.18 6.90 14.25
N GLY A 35 20.51 6.19 13.32
CA GLY A 35 21.12 5.43 12.24
C GLY A 35 20.46 5.76 10.90
N ILE A 36 21.05 5.29 9.80
CA ILE A 36 20.45 5.36 8.46
C ILE A 36 20.43 3.96 7.84
N LEU A 37 19.31 3.58 7.23
CA LEU A 37 19.15 2.26 6.59
C LEU A 37 20.28 1.98 5.58
N GLY A 38 20.64 2.98 4.78
CA GLY A 38 21.68 2.86 3.76
C GLY A 38 23.07 2.51 4.29
N ALA A 39 23.34 2.67 5.59
CA ALA A 39 24.61 2.24 6.18
C ALA A 39 24.67 0.72 6.42
N ASN A 40 23.53 0.04 6.43
CA ASN A 40 23.42 -1.40 6.60
C ASN A 40 23.35 -2.17 5.26
N LEU A 41 23.30 -1.44 4.14
CA LEU A 41 23.14 -1.99 2.80
C LEU A 41 24.39 -1.74 1.95
N PRO A 42 24.93 -2.76 1.25
CA PRO A 42 25.96 -2.57 0.25
C PRO A 42 25.53 -1.58 -0.84
N ALA A 43 26.46 -0.78 -1.36
CA ALA A 43 26.17 0.20 -2.40
C ALA A 43 25.52 -0.40 -3.66
N LEU A 44 25.87 -1.65 -4.01
CA LEU A 44 25.26 -2.38 -5.13
C LEU A 44 23.76 -2.61 -4.93
N GLU A 45 23.35 -2.91 -3.69
CA GLU A 45 21.96 -3.16 -3.31
C GLU A 45 21.13 -1.86 -3.32
N LEU A 46 21.69 -0.75 -2.82
CA LEU A 46 21.05 0.56 -2.92
C LEU A 46 20.94 1.06 -4.37
N MET A 47 22.00 0.86 -5.17
CA MET A 47 21.97 1.19 -6.59
C MET A 47 20.90 0.38 -7.33
N ALA A 48 20.73 -0.90 -6.99
CA ALA A 48 19.68 -1.74 -7.56
C ALA A 48 18.27 -1.23 -7.17
N LEU A 49 18.06 -0.85 -5.91
CA LEU A 49 16.79 -0.26 -5.45
C LEU A 49 16.43 1.02 -6.23
N TYR A 50 17.38 1.95 -6.38
CA TYR A 50 17.14 3.19 -7.13
C TYR A 50 16.88 2.94 -8.61
N THR A 51 17.59 1.96 -9.18
CA THR A 51 17.38 1.55 -10.57
C THR A 51 16.01 0.90 -10.75
N ALA A 52 15.59 0.04 -9.82
CA ALA A 52 14.26 -0.56 -9.79
C ALA A 52 13.18 0.51 -9.70
N ALA A 53 13.28 1.45 -8.76
CA ALA A 53 12.33 2.56 -8.61
C ALA A 53 12.18 3.38 -9.90
N ALA A 54 13.27 3.63 -10.62
CA ALA A 54 13.25 4.34 -11.91
C ALA A 54 12.58 3.55 -13.05
N MET A 55 12.46 2.23 -12.92
CA MET A 55 11.99 1.31 -13.96
C MET A 55 10.66 0.60 -13.63
N HIS A 56 10.18 0.67 -12.39
CA HIS A 56 9.17 -0.26 -11.89
C HIS A 56 7.83 -0.21 -12.63
N ASP A 57 7.45 0.95 -13.17
CA ASP A 57 6.25 1.18 -14.00
C ASP A 57 6.57 1.49 -15.47
N TYR A 58 7.72 1.06 -15.98
CA TYR A 58 8.14 1.33 -17.35
C TYR A 58 7.13 0.77 -18.36
N ASP A 59 6.56 1.63 -19.22
CA ASP A 59 5.57 1.25 -20.24
C ASP A 59 4.23 0.77 -19.65
N HIS A 60 3.79 1.36 -18.53
CA HIS A 60 2.47 1.11 -17.94
C HIS A 60 1.33 1.56 -18.88
N PRO A 61 0.32 0.70 -19.15
CA PRO A 61 -0.76 0.99 -20.10
C PRO A 61 -1.89 1.84 -19.50
N GLY A 62 -1.82 2.17 -18.21
CA GLY A 62 -2.89 2.83 -17.47
C GLY A 62 -4.06 1.89 -17.14
N ARG A 63 -3.79 0.59 -17.02
CA ARG A 63 -4.77 -0.47 -16.76
C ARG A 63 -4.21 -1.45 -15.74
N THR A 64 -5.09 -2.06 -14.93
CA THR A 64 -4.66 -3.00 -13.90
C THR A 64 -4.35 -4.39 -14.44
N ASN A 65 -3.58 -5.18 -13.68
CA ASN A 65 -3.36 -6.60 -13.94
C ASN A 65 -4.70 -7.36 -14.12
N ALA A 66 -5.72 -7.07 -13.29
CA ALA A 66 -7.03 -7.71 -13.37
C ALA A 66 -7.75 -7.43 -14.70
N PHE A 67 -7.65 -6.21 -15.22
CA PHE A 67 -8.19 -5.84 -16.52
C PHE A 67 -7.49 -6.59 -17.66
N LEU A 68 -6.15 -6.63 -17.64
CA LEU A 68 -5.37 -7.34 -18.66
C LEU A 68 -5.70 -8.85 -18.70
N VAL A 69 -5.88 -9.47 -17.53
CA VAL A 69 -6.28 -10.88 -17.44
C VAL A 69 -7.70 -11.08 -17.95
N THR A 70 -8.66 -10.27 -17.50
CA THR A 70 -10.08 -10.38 -17.89
C THR A 70 -10.26 -10.22 -19.41
N THR A 71 -9.52 -9.30 -20.02
CA THR A 71 -9.57 -9.03 -21.46
C THR A 71 -8.70 -9.98 -22.29
N ASN A 72 -8.00 -10.94 -21.66
CA ASN A 72 -7.02 -11.82 -22.32
C ASN A 72 -6.00 -11.03 -23.15
N ALA A 73 -5.52 -9.90 -22.60
CA ALA A 73 -4.54 -9.08 -23.26
C ALA A 73 -3.28 -9.91 -23.60
N PRO A 74 -2.59 -9.63 -24.72
CA PRO A 74 -1.42 -10.41 -25.13
C PRO A 74 -0.34 -10.51 -24.04
N GLN A 75 -0.17 -9.47 -23.23
CA GLN A 75 0.76 -9.46 -22.08
C GLN A 75 0.32 -10.45 -20.99
N ALA A 76 -0.98 -10.52 -20.67
CA ALA A 76 -1.50 -11.46 -19.67
C ALA A 76 -1.24 -12.91 -20.09
N VAL A 77 -1.51 -13.22 -21.36
CA VAL A 77 -1.19 -14.54 -21.96
C VAL A 77 0.31 -14.83 -21.92
N LEU A 78 1.16 -13.86 -22.26
CA LEU A 78 2.61 -14.02 -22.25
C LEU A 78 3.16 -14.34 -20.86
N TYR A 79 2.64 -13.67 -19.83
CA TYR A 79 3.08 -13.83 -18.44
C TYR A 79 2.21 -14.80 -17.62
N ASN A 80 1.28 -15.50 -18.28
CA ASN A 80 0.40 -16.51 -17.67
C ASN A 80 -0.32 -15.98 -16.43
N ASP A 81 -0.86 -14.75 -16.53
CA ASP A 81 -1.66 -14.06 -15.51
C ASP A 81 -0.95 -13.82 -14.16
N ARG A 82 0.39 -13.90 -14.13
CA ARG A 82 1.22 -13.70 -12.92
C ARG A 82 1.98 -12.40 -13.02
N SER A 83 1.66 -11.44 -12.15
CA SER A 83 2.33 -10.13 -12.05
C SER A 83 2.62 -9.55 -13.45
N VAL A 84 1.56 -9.43 -14.24
CA VAL A 84 1.64 -9.26 -15.71
C VAL A 84 2.39 -7.96 -16.04
N LEU A 85 1.99 -6.87 -15.38
CA LEU A 85 2.59 -5.55 -15.51
C LEU A 85 4.01 -5.54 -14.95
N GLU A 86 4.23 -6.05 -13.75
CA GLU A 86 5.54 -5.99 -13.07
C GLU A 86 6.60 -6.80 -13.84
N ASN A 87 6.21 -7.96 -14.40
CA ASN A 87 7.06 -8.71 -15.32
C ASN A 87 7.33 -7.94 -16.62
N HIS A 88 6.32 -7.27 -17.19
CA HIS A 88 6.48 -6.45 -18.38
C HIS A 88 7.45 -5.29 -18.15
N HIS A 89 7.30 -4.54 -17.06
CA HIS A 89 8.15 -3.40 -16.70
C HIS A 89 9.61 -3.84 -16.57
N ALA A 90 9.86 -4.90 -15.79
CA ALA A 90 11.21 -5.44 -15.60
C ALA A 90 11.79 -5.96 -16.93
N ALA A 91 11.05 -6.80 -17.68
CA ALA A 91 11.54 -7.40 -18.91
C ALA A 91 11.83 -6.33 -19.99
N SER A 92 10.93 -5.37 -20.16
CA SER A 92 11.02 -4.32 -21.17
C SER A 92 12.12 -3.30 -20.86
N ALA A 93 12.26 -2.87 -19.60
CA ALA A 93 13.35 -1.99 -19.18
C ALA A 93 14.72 -2.65 -19.37
N TRP A 94 14.85 -3.93 -19.03
CA TRP A 94 16.07 -4.69 -19.31
C TRP A 94 16.31 -4.92 -20.80
N GLY A 95 15.26 -5.15 -21.58
CA GLY A 95 15.32 -5.23 -23.04
C GLY A 95 15.86 -3.95 -23.64
N LEU A 96 15.38 -2.78 -23.17
CA LEU A 96 15.89 -1.48 -23.56
C LEU A 96 17.36 -1.32 -23.19
N PHE A 97 17.74 -1.57 -21.93
CA PHE A 97 19.12 -1.45 -21.47
C PHE A 97 20.11 -2.29 -22.30
N LEU A 98 19.72 -3.51 -22.69
CA LEU A 98 20.56 -4.42 -23.49
C LEU A 98 20.47 -4.17 -25.00
N SER A 99 19.54 -3.33 -25.46
CA SER A 99 19.27 -3.14 -26.89
C SER A 99 20.43 -2.48 -27.63
N LYS A 100 21.22 -1.64 -26.95
CA LYS A 100 22.34 -0.91 -27.56
C LYS A 100 23.53 -0.79 -26.59
N PRO A 101 24.78 -0.96 -27.07
CA PRO A 101 25.97 -0.87 -26.21
C PRO A 101 26.12 0.46 -25.46
N GLU A 102 25.67 1.57 -26.04
CA GLU A 102 25.76 2.90 -25.43
C GLU A 102 24.90 3.08 -24.17
N PHE A 103 23.92 2.20 -23.94
CA PHE A 103 23.11 2.22 -22.72
C PHE A 103 23.78 1.49 -21.56
N ASN A 104 24.86 0.74 -21.80
CA ASN A 104 25.53 -0.05 -20.77
C ASN A 104 26.38 0.81 -19.82
N PHE A 105 25.71 1.59 -18.96
CA PHE A 105 26.35 2.35 -17.88
C PHE A 105 26.92 1.44 -16.77
N LEU A 106 26.60 0.15 -16.78
CA LEU A 106 27.09 -0.87 -15.84
C LEU A 106 28.32 -1.62 -16.37
N CYS A 107 28.97 -1.12 -17.43
CA CYS A 107 30.07 -1.81 -18.12
C CYS A 107 31.32 -2.08 -17.25
N HIS A 108 31.42 -1.47 -16.08
CA HIS A 108 32.50 -1.67 -15.13
C HIS A 108 32.18 -2.66 -14.00
N LEU A 109 30.93 -3.14 -13.88
CA LEU A 109 30.62 -4.25 -13.00
C LEU A 109 31.20 -5.54 -13.57
N ASP A 110 31.73 -6.38 -12.70
CA ASP A 110 32.08 -7.74 -13.11
C ASP A 110 30.82 -8.59 -13.38
N ARG A 111 31.03 -9.82 -13.87
CA ARG A 111 29.90 -10.70 -14.24
C ARG A 111 29.05 -11.11 -13.04
N ALA A 112 29.65 -11.28 -11.86
CA ALA A 112 28.94 -11.68 -10.65
C ALA A 112 28.14 -10.49 -10.09
N GLU A 113 28.75 -9.32 -10.04
CA GLU A 113 28.10 -8.06 -9.64
C GLU A 113 26.93 -7.72 -10.55
N PHE A 114 27.12 -7.77 -11.88
CA PHE A 114 26.04 -7.51 -12.85
C PHE A 114 24.87 -8.50 -12.68
N LYS A 115 25.18 -9.80 -12.50
CA LYS A 115 24.15 -10.82 -12.29
C LYS A 115 23.36 -10.55 -11.00
N ARG A 116 24.05 -10.22 -9.91
CA ARG A 116 23.43 -9.89 -8.61
C ARG A 116 22.60 -8.62 -8.71
N PHE A 117 23.12 -7.57 -9.33
CA PHE A 117 22.41 -6.32 -9.58
C PHE A 117 21.12 -6.56 -10.37
N ARG A 118 21.20 -7.31 -11.47
CA ARG A 118 20.01 -7.66 -12.26
C ARG A 118 18.96 -8.40 -11.44
N PHE A 119 19.38 -9.39 -10.65
CA PHE A 119 18.49 -10.12 -9.76
C PHE A 119 17.79 -9.17 -8.78
N LEU A 120 18.53 -8.31 -8.09
CA LEU A 120 17.97 -7.36 -7.12
C LEU A 120 16.95 -6.39 -7.75
N VAL A 121 17.25 -5.87 -8.94
CA VAL A 121 16.32 -4.98 -9.66
C VAL A 121 15.01 -5.70 -9.96
N ILE A 122 15.09 -6.96 -10.43
CA ILE A 122 13.90 -7.75 -10.77
C ILE A 122 13.07 -8.03 -9.51
N GLU A 123 13.70 -8.48 -8.42
CA GLU A 123 12.99 -8.78 -7.17
C GLU A 123 12.34 -7.55 -6.54
N ALA A 124 12.94 -6.36 -6.70
CA ALA A 124 12.37 -5.11 -6.23
C ALA A 124 11.16 -4.68 -7.08
N ILE A 125 11.23 -4.78 -8.41
CA ILE A 125 10.09 -4.46 -9.29
C ILE A 125 8.94 -5.46 -9.06
N LEU A 126 9.21 -6.77 -9.00
CA LEU A 126 8.16 -7.76 -8.78
C LEU A 126 7.50 -7.67 -7.39
N ALA A 127 8.13 -6.97 -6.43
CA ALA A 127 7.54 -6.73 -5.11
C ALA A 127 6.49 -5.61 -5.12
N THR A 128 6.42 -4.77 -6.16
CA THR A 128 5.40 -3.71 -6.26
C THR A 128 4.02 -4.25 -6.63
N ASP A 129 3.91 -5.49 -7.12
CA ASP A 129 2.63 -6.16 -7.33
C ASP A 129 1.83 -6.21 -6.01
N LEU A 130 0.70 -5.50 -5.98
CA LEU A 130 -0.17 -5.44 -4.81
C LEU A 130 -0.80 -6.80 -4.48
N LYS A 131 -0.87 -7.75 -5.43
CA LYS A 131 -1.32 -9.14 -5.15
C LYS A 131 -0.38 -9.85 -4.17
N ARG A 132 0.90 -9.46 -4.13
CA ARG A 132 1.90 -10.01 -3.20
C ARG A 132 2.06 -9.17 -1.93
N HIS A 133 1.24 -8.13 -1.74
CA HIS A 133 1.39 -7.19 -0.64
C HIS A 133 1.38 -7.89 0.73
N PHE A 134 0.33 -8.69 1.01
CA PHE A 134 0.18 -9.36 2.29
C PHE A 134 1.18 -10.50 2.51
N GLU A 135 1.62 -11.19 1.44
CA GLU A 135 2.69 -12.20 1.51
C GLU A 135 3.99 -11.59 2.04
N ILE A 136 4.44 -10.49 1.42
CA ILE A 136 5.69 -9.81 1.77
C ILE A 136 5.58 -9.17 3.16
N LEU A 137 4.42 -8.56 3.48
CA LEU A 137 4.18 -7.93 4.77
C LEU A 137 4.22 -8.98 5.90
N ALA A 138 3.60 -10.14 5.71
CA ALA A 138 3.63 -11.24 6.68
C ALA A 138 5.05 -11.79 6.87
N GLU A 139 5.80 -11.99 5.78
CA GLU A 139 7.21 -12.41 5.87
C GLU A 139 8.06 -11.39 6.66
N PHE A 140 7.84 -10.10 6.42
CA PHE A 140 8.53 -9.05 7.15
C PHE A 140 8.18 -9.03 8.63
N ASN A 141 6.90 -9.08 9.00
CA ASN A 141 6.48 -9.09 10.41
C ASN A 141 7.03 -10.30 11.16
N ALA A 142 6.94 -11.50 10.57
CA ALA A 142 7.48 -12.73 11.15
C ALA A 142 8.99 -12.62 11.43
N LYS A 143 9.70 -11.79 10.67
CA LYS A 143 11.14 -11.61 10.78
C LYS A 143 11.55 -10.46 11.69
N ALA A 144 10.79 -9.36 11.70
CA ALA A 144 11.18 -8.10 12.33
C ALA A 144 10.37 -7.73 13.58
N ASN A 145 9.08 -8.06 13.64
CA ASN A 145 8.14 -7.45 14.59
C ASN A 145 7.47 -8.43 15.56
N GLU A 146 7.35 -9.72 15.20
CA GLU A 146 6.77 -10.70 16.12
C GLU A 146 7.54 -10.77 17.46
N PRO A 147 6.89 -11.11 18.60
CA PRO A 147 7.54 -11.09 19.92
C PRO A 147 8.81 -11.97 20.03
N ASP A 148 8.82 -13.09 19.30
CA ASP A 148 9.94 -14.04 19.24
C ASP A 148 10.80 -13.83 17.98
N ALA A 149 10.58 -12.74 17.22
CA ALA A 149 11.31 -12.44 16.01
C ALA A 149 12.80 -12.25 16.30
N PRO A 150 13.70 -12.82 15.48
CA PRO A 150 15.13 -12.64 15.65
C PRO A 150 15.61 -11.21 15.31
N GLY A 151 14.74 -10.39 14.71
CA GLY A 151 15.10 -9.12 14.09
C GLY A 151 15.75 -9.30 12.72
N LEU A 152 15.95 -8.19 12.00
CA LEU A 152 16.65 -8.19 10.71
C LEU A 152 18.16 -8.42 10.91
N ASP A 153 18.69 -9.49 10.34
CA ASP A 153 20.12 -9.74 10.26
C ASP A 153 20.68 -9.04 9.01
N TRP A 154 21.28 -7.86 9.21
CA TRP A 154 21.91 -7.10 8.12
C TRP A 154 23.11 -7.82 7.47
N SER A 155 23.61 -8.93 8.03
CA SER A 155 24.61 -9.77 7.36
C SER A 155 23.97 -10.75 6.36
N ALA A 156 22.69 -11.09 6.54
CA ALA A 156 21.94 -11.99 5.67
C ALA A 156 21.40 -11.28 4.41
N GLU A 157 21.71 -11.82 3.24
CA GLU A 157 21.25 -11.27 1.95
C GLU A 157 19.72 -11.29 1.79
N THR A 158 19.04 -12.28 2.37
CA THR A 158 17.58 -12.44 2.32
C THR A 158 16.88 -11.35 3.12
N ASP A 159 17.37 -11.06 4.32
CA ASP A 159 16.79 -10.05 5.21
C ASP A 159 16.98 -8.65 4.62
N ARG A 160 18.16 -8.37 4.04
CA ARG A 160 18.39 -7.12 3.32
C ARG A 160 17.49 -6.97 2.09
N LEU A 161 17.28 -8.03 1.32
CA LEU A 161 16.35 -8.01 0.19
C LEU A 161 14.92 -7.71 0.65
N LEU A 162 14.44 -8.35 1.71
CA LEU A 162 13.12 -8.13 2.26
C LEU A 162 12.94 -6.67 2.73
N ALA A 163 13.96 -6.08 3.38
CA ALA A 163 13.96 -4.67 3.74
C ALA A 163 13.90 -3.74 2.52
N LEU A 164 14.60 -4.07 1.42
CA LEU A 164 14.54 -3.32 0.17
C LEU A 164 13.16 -3.41 -0.50
N GLN A 165 12.53 -4.60 -0.49
CA GLN A 165 11.18 -4.81 -1.01
C GLN A 165 10.15 -4.01 -0.21
N MET A 166 10.22 -4.03 1.12
CA MET A 166 9.39 -3.18 1.97
C MET A 166 9.60 -1.68 1.66
N CYS A 167 10.85 -1.27 1.47
CA CYS A 167 11.18 0.12 1.15
C CYS A 167 10.58 0.58 -0.19
N ILE A 168 10.72 -0.20 -1.27
CA ILE A 168 10.12 0.17 -2.56
C ILE A 168 8.60 0.13 -2.51
N LYS A 169 7.99 -0.84 -1.81
CA LYS A 169 6.53 -0.90 -1.65
C LYS A 169 6.00 0.35 -0.96
N LEU A 170 6.63 0.79 0.13
CA LEU A 170 6.22 2.01 0.84
C LEU A 170 6.43 3.24 -0.03
N ALA A 171 7.55 3.29 -0.77
CA ALA A 171 7.84 4.37 -1.70
C ALA A 171 6.86 4.44 -2.88
N ASP A 172 6.33 3.30 -3.33
CA ASP A 172 5.39 3.22 -4.44
C ASP A 172 4.01 3.79 -4.04
N ILE A 173 3.44 3.30 -2.93
CA ILE A 173 2.13 3.76 -2.43
C ILE A 173 2.21 4.93 -1.43
N ASN A 174 3.23 5.77 -1.54
CA ASN A 174 3.55 6.83 -0.56
C ASN A 174 2.55 8.00 -0.50
N GLY A 175 1.59 8.08 -1.43
CA GLY A 175 0.69 9.24 -1.61
C GLY A 175 0.03 9.71 -0.31
N PRO A 176 -0.66 8.83 0.43
CA PRO A 176 -1.29 9.18 1.70
C PRO A 176 -0.34 9.56 2.83
N CYS A 177 0.97 9.28 2.70
CA CYS A 177 1.99 9.67 3.69
C CYS A 177 2.61 11.05 3.41
N LYS A 178 2.04 11.83 2.47
CA LYS A 178 2.49 13.18 2.13
C LYS A 178 1.51 14.24 2.61
N ALA A 179 1.95 15.49 2.60
CA ALA A 179 1.06 16.63 2.84
C ALA A 179 -0.19 16.56 1.95
N LEU A 180 -1.33 17.02 2.50
CA LEU A 180 -2.65 16.85 1.89
C LEU A 180 -2.74 17.36 0.45
N ASP A 181 -2.03 18.45 0.11
CA ASP A 181 -1.98 19.02 -1.24
C ASP A 181 -1.31 18.09 -2.25
N ILE A 182 -0.28 17.36 -1.84
CA ILE A 182 0.39 16.34 -2.66
C ILE A 182 -0.48 15.09 -2.74
N HIS A 183 -1.02 14.63 -1.60
CA HIS A 183 -1.89 13.45 -1.54
C HIS A 183 -3.09 13.59 -2.47
N THR A 184 -3.80 14.72 -2.39
CA THR A 184 -4.99 14.98 -3.22
C THR A 184 -4.67 15.05 -4.71
N GLN A 185 -3.52 15.61 -5.12
CA GLN A 185 -3.09 15.61 -6.53
C GLN A 185 -2.88 14.20 -7.06
N TRP A 186 -2.25 13.31 -6.28
CA TRP A 186 -2.07 11.92 -6.68
C TRP A 186 -3.38 11.16 -6.70
N THR A 187 -4.20 11.34 -5.66
CA THR A 187 -5.54 10.75 -5.56
C THR A 187 -6.38 11.06 -6.79
N THR A 188 -6.43 12.33 -7.23
CA THR A 188 -7.20 12.71 -8.43
C THR A 188 -6.65 12.05 -9.68
N ARG A 189 -5.33 11.98 -9.86
CA ARG A 189 -4.75 11.35 -11.07
C ARG A 189 -5.02 9.85 -11.13
N ILE A 190 -4.93 9.16 -10.00
CA ILE A 190 -5.25 7.72 -9.90
C ILE A 190 -6.74 7.50 -10.20
N ALA A 191 -7.61 8.33 -9.63
CA ALA A 191 -9.04 8.25 -9.90
C ALA A 191 -9.37 8.44 -11.39
N GLU A 192 -8.76 9.42 -12.07
CA GLU A 192 -8.97 9.61 -13.51
C GLU A 192 -8.49 8.41 -14.33
N GLU A 193 -7.36 7.79 -13.99
CA GLU A 193 -6.90 6.57 -14.66
C GLU A 193 -7.86 5.39 -14.44
N PHE A 194 -8.40 5.25 -13.23
CA PHE A 194 -9.45 4.27 -12.93
C PHE A 194 -10.72 4.53 -13.73
N TYR A 195 -11.14 5.78 -13.86
CA TYR A 195 -12.30 6.15 -14.66
C TYR A 195 -12.08 5.89 -16.15
N GLU A 196 -10.87 6.13 -16.68
CA GLU A 196 -10.54 5.77 -18.06
C GLU A 196 -10.60 4.25 -18.29
N GLN A 197 -10.23 3.45 -17.29
CA GLN A 197 -10.43 2.00 -17.36
C GLN A 197 -11.91 1.62 -17.30
N GLY A 198 -12.69 2.22 -16.39
CA GLY A 198 -14.12 1.92 -16.24
C GLY A 198 -14.92 2.24 -17.51
N ASP A 199 -14.61 3.34 -18.19
CA ASP A 199 -15.20 3.68 -19.49
C ASP A 199 -14.88 2.61 -20.56
N GLU A 200 -13.65 2.08 -20.54
CA GLU A 200 -13.24 1.02 -21.47
C GLU A 200 -13.96 -0.30 -21.15
N GLU A 201 -14.07 -0.66 -19.87
CA GLU A 201 -14.84 -1.82 -19.40
C GLU A 201 -16.30 -1.74 -19.87
N GLU A 202 -16.96 -0.60 -19.68
CA GLU A 202 -18.33 -0.36 -20.17
C GLU A 202 -18.42 -0.51 -21.70
N SER A 203 -17.47 0.08 -22.44
CA SER A 203 -17.44 0.01 -23.90
C SER A 203 -17.27 -1.42 -24.45
N LEU A 204 -16.60 -2.29 -23.68
CA LEU A 204 -16.40 -3.70 -23.98
C LEU A 204 -17.57 -4.58 -23.49
N GLY A 205 -18.56 -3.99 -22.81
CA GLY A 205 -19.69 -4.71 -22.21
C GLY A 205 -19.29 -5.53 -20.97
N LEU A 206 -18.19 -5.17 -20.32
CA LEU A 206 -17.75 -5.75 -19.05
C LEU A 206 -18.40 -5.02 -17.87
N PRO A 207 -18.59 -5.68 -16.72
CA PRO A 207 -18.93 -4.98 -15.48
C PRO A 207 -17.83 -3.97 -15.14
N ILE A 208 -18.22 -2.73 -14.83
CA ILE A 208 -17.28 -1.70 -14.37
C ILE A 208 -16.71 -2.12 -13.01
N SER A 209 -15.39 -2.10 -12.89
CA SER A 209 -14.66 -2.46 -11.70
C SER A 209 -15.03 -1.54 -10.51
N PRO A 210 -14.98 -2.03 -9.26
CA PRO A 210 -15.25 -1.20 -8.09
C PRO A 210 -14.43 0.09 -8.07
N TYR A 211 -15.09 1.21 -7.72
CA TYR A 211 -14.50 2.56 -7.68
C TYR A 211 -14.09 3.15 -9.04
N MET A 212 -14.32 2.46 -10.15
CA MET A 212 -13.92 2.89 -11.50
C MET A 212 -15.06 3.51 -12.32
N ASP A 213 -16.27 3.64 -11.76
CA ASP A 213 -17.39 4.32 -12.41
C ASP A 213 -17.38 5.83 -12.09
N ARG A 214 -17.08 6.66 -13.09
CA ARG A 214 -17.09 8.12 -12.95
C ARG A 214 -18.50 8.71 -12.74
N ASN A 215 -19.55 7.98 -13.09
CA ASN A 215 -20.94 8.40 -12.89
C ASN A 215 -21.45 8.09 -11.47
N ASN A 216 -20.74 7.20 -10.76
CA ASN A 216 -21.02 6.87 -9.36
C ASN A 216 -19.72 6.88 -8.52
N PRO A 217 -19.07 8.05 -8.38
CA PRO A 217 -17.75 8.14 -7.76
C PRO A 217 -17.84 7.87 -6.26
N GLN A 218 -16.96 7.01 -5.76
CA GLN A 218 -16.82 6.68 -4.33
C GLN A 218 -15.40 6.95 -3.84
N LEU A 219 -14.87 8.13 -4.20
CA LEU A 219 -13.46 8.46 -4.00
C LEU A 219 -13.06 8.49 -2.51
N ALA A 220 -13.92 9.03 -1.64
CA ALA A 220 -13.60 9.11 -0.21
C ALA A 220 -13.51 7.71 0.42
N LYS A 221 -14.47 6.82 0.09
CA LYS A 221 -14.47 5.42 0.51
C LYS A 221 -13.25 4.65 -0.05
N LEU A 222 -12.89 4.87 -1.32
CA LEU A 222 -11.70 4.28 -1.92
C LEU A 222 -10.44 4.66 -1.12
N GLN A 223 -10.25 5.94 -0.82
CA GLN A 223 -9.04 6.41 -0.14
C GLN A 223 -8.98 5.98 1.32
N GLU A 224 -10.10 6.02 2.04
CA GLU A 224 -10.19 5.53 3.41
C GLU A 224 -9.81 4.03 3.48
N SER A 225 -10.43 3.20 2.64
CA SER A 225 -10.17 1.77 2.56
C SER A 225 -8.72 1.46 2.13
N PHE A 226 -8.19 2.18 1.13
CA PHE A 226 -6.81 2.02 0.68
C PHE A 226 -5.79 2.36 1.77
N ILE A 227 -6.03 3.43 2.53
CA ILE A 227 -5.18 3.80 3.65
C ILE A 227 -5.24 2.72 4.73
N ASN A 228 -6.43 2.28 5.13
CA ASN A 228 -6.62 1.36 6.25
C ASN A 228 -6.10 -0.05 5.97
N HIS A 229 -6.27 -0.58 4.75
CA HIS A 229 -5.94 -1.98 4.48
C HIS A 229 -4.59 -2.20 3.76
N LEU A 230 -3.98 -1.15 3.19
CA LEU A 230 -2.71 -1.28 2.47
C LEU A 230 -1.62 -0.37 3.02
N VAL A 231 -1.87 0.94 3.11
CA VAL A 231 -0.78 1.88 3.46
C VAL A 231 -0.46 1.85 4.94
N ALA A 232 -1.46 1.88 5.81
CA ALA A 232 -1.27 1.88 7.26
C ALA A 232 -0.59 0.60 7.78
N PRO A 233 -1.02 -0.63 7.42
CA PRO A 233 -0.33 -1.85 7.84
C PRO A 233 1.13 -1.89 7.40
N LEU A 234 1.43 -1.41 6.20
CA LEU A 234 2.79 -1.32 5.69
C LEU A 234 3.65 -0.31 6.46
N CYS A 235 3.11 0.88 6.74
CA CYS A 235 3.79 1.91 7.53
C CYS A 235 4.00 1.47 8.99
N ASN A 236 3.02 0.81 9.60
CA ASN A 236 3.10 0.32 10.97
C ASN A 236 4.20 -0.74 11.09
N ALA A 237 4.19 -1.76 10.22
CA ALA A 237 5.22 -2.78 10.22
C ALA A 237 6.63 -2.17 10.05
N TYR A 238 6.80 -1.26 9.10
CA TYR A 238 8.08 -0.61 8.86
C TYR A 238 8.52 0.34 10.00
N GLY A 239 7.55 0.96 10.69
CA GLY A 239 7.76 1.81 11.86
C GLY A 239 8.14 1.03 13.11
N GLU A 240 7.44 -0.07 13.38
CA GLU A 240 7.69 -0.98 14.50
C GLU A 240 9.09 -1.63 14.40
N ALA A 241 9.51 -1.97 13.18
CA ALA A 241 10.86 -2.44 12.90
C ALA A 241 11.95 -1.35 13.09
N GLY A 242 11.57 -0.12 13.43
CA GLY A 242 12.49 1.00 13.64
C GLY A 242 13.14 1.52 12.36
N LEU A 243 12.52 1.28 11.20
CA LEU A 243 13.08 1.66 9.89
C LEU A 243 12.52 2.98 9.35
N MET A 244 11.41 3.48 9.92
CA MET A 244 10.86 4.79 9.57
C MET A 244 11.78 5.93 10.03
N PRO A 245 12.08 6.91 9.16
CA PRO A 245 12.83 8.08 9.57
C PRO A 245 12.00 8.94 10.53
N GLY A 246 12.62 9.39 11.62
CA GLY A 246 11.97 10.23 12.62
C GLY A 246 12.97 10.99 13.48
N VAL A 247 12.46 11.83 14.36
CA VAL A 247 13.24 12.57 15.36
C VAL A 247 12.73 12.28 16.76
N TRP A 248 13.63 12.20 17.74
CA TRP A 248 13.25 12.10 19.14
C TRP A 248 12.46 13.34 19.56
N GLN A 249 11.34 13.13 20.25
CA GLN A 249 10.56 14.21 20.84
C GLN A 249 11.04 14.45 22.28
N ASP A 250 11.33 15.71 22.62
CA ASP A 250 11.77 16.06 23.96
C ASP A 250 10.58 16.03 24.93
N PRO A 251 10.78 15.59 26.19
CA PRO A 251 9.69 15.51 27.18
C PRO A 251 9.07 16.87 27.56
N SER A 252 9.65 17.99 27.12
CA SER A 252 9.16 19.34 27.40
C SER A 252 8.12 19.86 26.41
N ASP A 253 7.87 19.14 25.30
CA ASP A 253 6.90 19.53 24.28
C ASP A 253 5.47 18.99 24.57
N GLU A 254 5.24 18.42 25.77
CA GLU A 254 3.96 17.81 26.20
C GLU A 254 2.82 18.82 26.51
N ASP A 255 3.05 20.14 26.49
CA ASP A 255 2.04 21.17 26.80
C ASP A 255 1.21 21.65 25.58
N GLY A 256 1.36 21.02 24.41
CA GLY A 256 0.49 21.22 23.24
C GLY A 256 -0.54 20.09 23.09
N PRO A 257 -1.68 20.28 22.41
CA PRO A 257 -2.57 19.17 22.08
C PRO A 257 -1.88 18.26 21.06
N THR A 258 -1.07 17.32 21.54
CA THR A 258 -0.50 16.24 20.74
C THR A 258 -1.38 15.00 20.90
N PRO A 259 -1.83 14.35 19.82
CA PRO A 259 -2.38 13.01 19.95
C PRO A 259 -1.25 12.09 20.45
N GLU A 260 -1.48 11.41 21.57
CA GLU A 260 -0.59 10.36 22.05
C GLU A 260 -0.51 9.25 20.99
N ILE A 261 0.71 8.91 20.59
CA ILE A 261 0.99 7.67 19.87
C ILE A 261 1.60 6.72 20.89
N THR A 262 0.75 5.92 21.51
CA THR A 262 1.04 4.51 21.73
C THR A 262 0.76 3.80 20.39
N LEU A 263 1.63 2.87 19.99
CA LEU A 263 1.34 1.91 18.92
C LEU A 263 0.27 0.94 19.45
N ASP A 264 -0.91 1.47 19.76
CA ASP A 264 -2.05 0.64 20.07
C ASP A 264 -2.54 0.09 18.74
N HIS A 265 -2.73 -1.23 18.71
CA HIS A 265 -3.27 -1.97 17.59
C HIS A 265 -4.50 -1.24 17.02
N PHE A 266 -4.62 -1.26 15.70
CA PHE A 266 -5.88 -0.97 15.02
C PHE A 266 -6.82 -2.16 15.28
N ASP A 267 -7.22 -2.35 16.54
CA ASP A 267 -8.19 -3.36 16.92
C ASP A 267 -9.59 -2.81 16.62
N ASP A 268 -10.29 -3.55 15.75
CA ASP A 268 -11.74 -3.48 15.58
C ASP A 268 -12.39 -3.90 16.91
N ASP A 269 -13.07 -2.99 17.60
CA ASP A 269 -13.94 -3.35 18.72
C ASP A 269 -15.24 -2.54 18.67
N ASP A 270 -16.24 -3.11 18.00
CA ASP A 270 -17.64 -3.04 18.41
C ASP A 270 -17.86 -4.22 19.37
N ASP A 271 -18.02 -3.97 20.67
CA ASP A 271 -18.94 -4.73 21.53
C ASP A 271 -19.01 -4.09 22.94
N ASP A 272 -20.21 -3.62 23.28
CA ASP A 272 -20.64 -3.21 24.62
C ASP A 272 -20.70 -4.42 25.56
N ASP A 273 -20.03 -4.36 26.72
CA ASP A 273 -20.57 -4.82 28.02
C ASP A 273 -19.58 -4.55 29.18
N ASP A 274 -19.99 -3.68 30.11
CA ASP A 274 -19.43 -3.53 31.47
C ASP A 274 -20.35 -4.36 32.41
N PRO A 275 -19.92 -5.02 33.53
CA PRO A 275 -19.40 -4.32 34.71
C PRO A 275 -18.53 -5.22 35.69
N PRO A 276 -18.39 -4.90 36.99
CA PRO A 276 -17.24 -4.23 37.60
C PRO A 276 -16.45 -5.14 38.57
N THR A 277 -15.27 -4.74 39.07
CA THR A 277 -14.89 -4.85 40.51
C THR A 277 -13.51 -4.29 40.85
N SER A 278 -13.47 -3.77 42.07
CA SER A 278 -12.37 -3.22 42.87
C SER A 278 -11.21 -4.18 43.15
N GLU A 279 -9.97 -3.70 43.19
CA GLU A 279 -9.24 -3.28 44.40
C GLU A 279 -7.77 -2.97 44.06
N SER A 280 -7.21 -2.10 44.89
CA SER A 280 -5.84 -1.59 44.90
C SER A 280 -4.76 -2.68 44.88
N ASP A 281 -3.73 -2.48 44.07
CA ASP A 281 -2.36 -2.78 44.50
C ASP A 281 -1.35 -1.84 43.83
N THR A 282 -0.74 -1.02 44.66
CA THR A 282 0.40 -0.18 44.31
C THR A 282 1.61 -1.06 44.04
N ASN A 283 1.91 -1.30 42.76
CA ASN A 283 3.19 -1.85 42.36
C ASN A 283 3.93 -0.82 41.53
N THR A 284 4.96 -0.23 42.14
CA THR A 284 5.86 0.75 41.55
C THR A 284 6.68 0.08 40.44
N GLN A 285 6.11 -0.04 39.24
CA GLN A 285 6.88 -0.34 38.05
C GLN A 285 7.62 0.93 37.64
N ASN A 286 8.92 0.89 37.79
CA ASN A 286 9.85 1.86 37.23
C ASN A 286 9.84 1.63 35.70
N SER A 287 8.76 2.04 35.03
CA SER A 287 8.67 2.08 33.57
C SER A 287 9.64 3.17 33.10
N GLY A 288 10.80 2.76 32.59
CA GLY A 288 11.69 3.69 31.93
C GLY A 288 10.93 4.32 30.77
N ARG A 289 10.60 5.60 30.87
CA ARG A 289 9.90 6.37 29.82
C ARG A 289 10.54 6.09 28.47
N THR A 290 9.87 5.31 27.63
CA THR A 290 10.24 5.09 26.23
C THR A 290 10.23 6.47 25.57
N ARG A 291 11.36 6.90 24.99
CA ARG A 291 11.41 8.19 24.30
C ARG A 291 10.47 8.12 23.10
N LYS A 292 9.59 9.11 22.96
CA LYS A 292 8.67 9.22 21.82
C LYS A 292 9.43 9.63 20.57
N ILE A 293 9.03 9.10 19.42
CA ILE A 293 9.59 9.44 18.10
C ILE A 293 8.50 10.14 17.30
N PHE A 294 8.83 11.32 16.78
CA PHE A 294 8.01 11.99 15.79
C PHE A 294 8.42 11.53 14.38
N CYS A 295 7.47 10.99 13.63
CA CYS A 295 7.63 10.62 12.23
C CYS A 295 6.65 11.42 11.36
N LEU A 296 7.18 12.20 10.42
CA LEU A 296 6.38 13.09 9.59
C LEU A 296 5.40 12.32 8.68
N GLN A 297 5.85 11.18 8.15
CA GLN A 297 5.08 10.36 7.23
C GLN A 297 3.86 9.74 7.92
N THR A 298 3.99 9.27 9.17
CA THR A 298 2.87 8.69 9.92
C THR A 298 1.90 9.78 10.38
N GLN A 299 2.38 10.98 10.72
CA GLN A 299 1.51 12.13 10.97
C GLN A 299 0.64 12.44 9.74
N HIS A 300 1.25 12.58 8.57
CA HIS A 300 0.50 12.85 7.35
C HIS A 300 -0.49 11.74 7.01
N LEU A 301 -0.13 10.48 7.25
CA LEU A 301 -1.03 9.35 7.06
C LEU A 301 -2.29 9.48 7.93
N GLN A 302 -2.13 9.80 9.22
CA GLN A 302 -3.24 10.02 10.15
C GLN A 302 -4.11 11.22 9.72
N GLU A 303 -3.49 12.35 9.38
CA GLU A 303 -4.20 13.56 8.92
C GLU A 303 -5.02 13.29 7.65
N ASN A 304 -4.43 12.58 6.69
CA ASN A 304 -5.09 12.24 5.44
C ASN A 304 -6.18 11.20 5.61
N HIS A 305 -6.00 10.20 6.48
CA HIS A 305 -7.06 9.26 6.83
C HIS A 305 -8.27 10.01 7.41
N GLN A 306 -8.03 10.86 8.40
CA GLN A 306 -9.08 11.66 9.02
C GLN A 306 -9.78 12.60 8.02
N HIS A 307 -9.05 13.16 7.04
CA HIS A 307 -9.64 13.94 5.96
C HIS A 307 -10.70 13.14 5.18
N TRP A 308 -10.40 11.89 4.81
CA TRP A 308 -11.33 11.05 4.06
C TRP A 308 -12.49 10.54 4.91
N VAL A 309 -12.25 10.19 6.18
CA VAL A 309 -13.33 9.86 7.14
C VAL A 309 -14.31 11.04 7.27
N ASN A 310 -13.81 12.27 7.36
CA ASN A 310 -14.66 13.46 7.43
C ASN A 310 -15.45 13.67 6.14
N LYS A 311 -14.84 13.45 4.97
CA LYS A 311 -15.55 13.52 3.68
C LYS A 311 -16.66 12.48 3.56
N ILE A 312 -16.44 11.24 3.99
CA ILE A 312 -17.49 10.21 4.00
C ILE A 312 -18.69 10.67 4.83
N LYS A 313 -18.43 11.23 6.04
CA LYS A 313 -19.49 11.77 6.90
C LYS A 313 -20.22 12.96 6.27
N GLU A 314 -19.52 13.81 5.52
CA GLU A 314 -20.13 14.92 4.78
C GLU A 314 -21.02 14.42 3.63
N GLU A 315 -20.54 13.45 2.85
CA GLU A 315 -21.28 12.82 1.75
C GLU A 315 -22.57 12.14 2.23
N GLN A 316 -22.51 11.43 3.37
CA GLN A 316 -23.67 10.79 4.00
C GLN A 316 -24.73 11.81 4.45
N ARG A 317 -24.31 12.90 5.12
CA ARG A 317 -25.23 13.96 5.55
C ARG A 317 -25.97 14.61 4.38
N VAL A 318 -25.27 14.86 3.27
CA VAL A 318 -25.90 15.43 2.06
C VAL A 318 -26.87 14.43 1.42
N GLY A 319 -26.57 13.13 1.46
CA GLY A 319 -27.50 12.07 1.06
C GLY A 319 -28.79 12.10 1.87
N ASP A 320 -28.67 12.06 3.20
CA ASP A 320 -29.81 12.06 4.13
C ASP A 320 -30.68 13.32 4.01
N GLU A 321 -30.07 14.49 3.82
CA GLU A 321 -30.80 15.76 3.62
C GLU A 321 -31.58 15.76 2.29
N ASN A 322 -31.03 15.19 1.22
CA ASN A 322 -31.72 15.10 -0.07
C ASN A 322 -32.89 14.10 -0.03
N GLU A 323 -32.75 12.97 0.66
CA GLU A 323 -33.86 12.01 0.86
C GLU A 323 -34.99 12.60 1.73
N CYS A 324 -34.64 13.39 2.76
CA CYS A 324 -35.63 14.08 3.59
C CYS A 324 -36.40 15.16 2.80
N ILE A 325 -35.78 15.83 1.82
CA ILE A 325 -36.45 16.83 0.97
C ILE A 325 -37.38 16.17 -0.06
N ASP A 326 -36.99 15.03 -0.64
CA ASP A 326 -37.83 14.31 -1.62
C ASP A 326 -39.10 13.74 -0.96
N SER A 327 -39.00 13.29 0.29
CA SER A 327 -40.16 12.83 1.09
C SER A 327 -41.10 13.96 1.56
N GLY A 328 -40.73 15.23 1.38
CA GLY A 328 -41.49 16.39 1.85
C GLY A 328 -42.39 17.08 0.81
N SER A 329 -42.54 16.53 -0.40
CA SER A 329 -43.24 17.20 -1.51
C SER A 329 -44.67 16.72 -1.83
N GLU A 330 -45.24 15.81 -1.04
CA GLU A 330 -46.66 15.38 -1.17
C GLU A 330 -47.60 16.04 -0.14
N GLU A 331 -47.63 17.37 -0.05
CA GLU A 331 -48.76 18.08 0.58
C GLU A 331 -49.14 19.34 -0.22
N ASP A 332 -50.19 19.24 -1.06
CA ASP A 332 -51.42 20.04 -0.91
C ASP A 332 -52.40 19.82 -2.08
N THR A 333 -53.66 19.43 -1.79
CA THR A 333 -54.89 20.14 -2.22
C THR A 333 -56.20 19.36 -1.94
N CYS A 334 -56.90 19.79 -0.89
CA CYS A 334 -58.33 20.14 -0.82
C CYS A 334 -59.50 19.18 -1.21
N LEU A 335 -60.45 19.09 -0.25
CA LEU A 335 -61.93 19.02 -0.35
C LEU A 335 -62.66 17.67 -0.18
N HIS A 336 -63.31 17.53 0.98
CA HIS A 336 -64.48 16.66 1.25
C HIS A 336 -65.72 17.12 0.45
N PRO A 337 -66.68 16.24 0.06
CA PRO A 337 -67.70 15.76 1.01
C PRO A 337 -68.36 14.37 0.81
N THR A 338 -68.84 13.84 1.95
CA THR A 338 -70.05 13.00 2.21
C THR A 338 -70.22 11.58 1.63
N ALA A 339 -70.20 10.62 2.57
CA ALA A 339 -71.17 9.55 2.87
C ALA A 339 -71.64 8.51 1.82
N GLU A 340 -71.46 7.24 2.24
CA GLU A 340 -72.45 6.15 2.35
C GLU A 340 -72.30 4.86 1.48
N VAL A 341 -72.25 3.72 2.20
CA VAL A 341 -72.66 2.32 1.91
C VAL A 341 -71.63 1.28 1.35
N ASN A 342 -71.35 0.28 2.22
CA ASN A 342 -70.73 -1.06 2.08
C ASN A 342 -71.49 -2.01 1.08
N PRO A 343 -71.11 -3.30 0.78
CA PRO A 343 -70.16 -4.22 1.45
C PRO A 343 -69.33 -5.12 0.46
N CYS A 344 -68.73 -6.19 1.02
CA CYS A 344 -67.97 -7.31 0.42
C CYS A 344 -66.49 -6.99 0.20
N GLY A 345 -65.52 -7.55 0.93
CA GLY A 345 -65.48 -8.84 1.60
C GLY A 345 -64.48 -9.72 0.87
N TYR A 346 -63.18 -9.54 1.13
CA TYR A 346 -62.13 -10.54 0.90
C TYR A 346 -60.92 -10.13 1.74
N SER A 347 -60.49 -11.03 2.63
CA SER A 347 -59.25 -10.93 3.39
C SER A 347 -58.18 -11.72 2.66
N PRO A 348 -56.97 -11.17 2.54
CA PRO A 348 -55.76 -11.98 2.50
C PRO A 348 -54.91 -11.72 3.74
N GLN A 349 -54.43 -12.82 4.31
CA GLN A 349 -53.49 -12.91 5.42
C GLN A 349 -52.12 -12.31 5.06
N PRO A 350 -51.31 -11.91 6.06
CA PRO A 350 -49.98 -11.37 5.84
C PRO A 350 -49.04 -12.47 5.33
N MET A 351 -48.45 -12.27 4.14
CA MET A 351 -47.24 -12.99 3.75
C MET A 351 -46.05 -12.30 4.39
N VAL A 352 -45.44 -13.01 5.34
CA VAL A 352 -44.11 -12.70 5.88
C VAL A 352 -43.11 -13.05 4.78
N LEU A 353 -42.42 -12.05 4.24
CA LEU A 353 -41.18 -12.25 3.48
C LEU A 353 -40.01 -12.18 4.47
N PRO A 354 -39.05 -13.12 4.43
CA PRO A 354 -37.88 -13.04 5.28
C PRO A 354 -36.98 -11.89 4.81
N LEU A 355 -36.79 -10.92 5.71
CA LEU A 355 -35.65 -10.01 5.69
C LEU A 355 -34.41 -10.82 6.06
N ASN A 356 -33.64 -11.26 5.07
CA ASN A 356 -32.24 -11.59 5.24
C ASN A 356 -31.50 -10.75 4.20
N GLY A 357 -30.75 -9.76 4.67
CA GLY A 357 -30.03 -8.81 3.83
C GLY A 357 -29.05 -8.00 4.66
N ASP A 358 -28.32 -8.67 5.54
CA ASP A 358 -27.05 -8.22 6.10
C ASP A 358 -26.10 -9.42 5.97
N GLU A 359 -25.41 -9.51 4.82
CA GLU A 359 -24.24 -10.37 4.69
C GLU A 359 -23.00 -9.46 4.51
N PRO A 360 -22.01 -9.53 5.42
CA PRO A 360 -20.73 -8.87 5.23
C PRO A 360 -19.97 -9.49 4.05
N MET A 361 -19.16 -8.68 3.37
CA MET A 361 -18.30 -9.10 2.26
C MET A 361 -17.48 -10.34 2.61
N GLU A 362 -17.72 -11.44 1.88
CA GLU A 362 -16.83 -12.60 1.90
C GLU A 362 -15.53 -12.30 1.14
N PRO A 363 -14.37 -12.76 1.64
CA PRO A 363 -13.11 -12.64 0.94
C PRO A 363 -13.15 -13.46 -0.36
N ILE A 364 -12.49 -12.94 -1.40
CA ILE A 364 -12.35 -13.58 -2.71
C ILE A 364 -11.84 -15.02 -2.53
N GLU A 365 -12.67 -16.01 -2.90
CA GLU A 365 -12.29 -17.42 -2.82
C GLU A 365 -11.08 -17.72 -3.71
N GLU A 366 -10.03 -18.25 -3.09
CA GLU A 366 -8.90 -18.90 -3.73
C GLU A 366 -9.36 -20.16 -4.48
N GLU A 367 -9.07 -20.26 -5.78
CA GLU A 367 -9.07 -21.55 -6.45
C GLU A 367 -7.98 -22.44 -5.85
N ARG A 368 -8.40 -23.37 -4.99
CA ARG A 368 -7.58 -24.47 -4.46
C ARG A 368 -7.03 -25.31 -5.61
N THR A 369 -5.74 -25.18 -5.89
CA THR A 369 -4.99 -26.23 -6.60
C THR A 369 -5.02 -27.54 -5.80
N PRO A 370 -5.29 -28.70 -6.42
CA PRO A 370 -5.40 -29.96 -5.69
C PRO A 370 -4.07 -30.41 -5.09
N ALA A 371 -4.17 -30.94 -3.87
CA ALA A 371 -3.09 -31.43 -3.02
C ALA A 371 -1.96 -32.15 -3.76
N SER A 372 -0.73 -31.62 -3.65
CA SER A 372 0.47 -32.39 -3.94
C SER A 372 0.65 -33.47 -2.88
N ILE A 373 0.50 -34.72 -3.33
CA ILE A 373 0.83 -35.94 -2.58
C ILE A 373 2.25 -35.82 -2.03
N SER A 374 2.39 -35.91 -0.71
CA SER A 374 3.66 -36.16 -0.05
C SER A 374 4.16 -37.55 -0.42
N SER A 375 5.14 -37.59 -1.33
CA SER A 375 5.96 -38.77 -1.59
C SER A 375 7.38 -38.43 -1.17
N SER A 376 7.75 -38.86 0.02
CA SER A 376 9.13 -39.07 0.42
C SER A 376 9.84 -40.00 -0.58
N ARG A 377 10.62 -39.42 -1.49
CA ARG A 377 11.65 -40.15 -2.23
C ARG A 377 12.97 -39.41 -2.10
N SER A 378 13.82 -39.96 -1.24
CA SER A 378 15.25 -39.69 -1.20
C SER A 378 15.87 -39.97 -2.57
N PHE A 379 16.47 -38.95 -3.18
CA PHE A 379 17.33 -39.13 -4.35
C PHE A 379 18.80 -38.99 -3.93
N SER A 380 19.48 -40.12 -3.95
CA SER A 380 20.94 -40.24 -3.87
C SER A 380 21.55 -39.85 -5.22
N PHE A 381 22.63 -39.06 -5.20
CA PHE A 381 23.45 -38.81 -6.38
C PHE A 381 24.28 -40.05 -6.71
N GLU A 382 23.94 -40.75 -7.79
CA GLU A 382 24.90 -41.59 -8.52
C GLU A 382 25.49 -40.77 -9.67
N LYS A 383 26.83 -40.68 -9.67
CA LYS A 383 27.64 -40.26 -10.81
C LYS A 383 27.44 -41.26 -11.93
N GLU A 384 27.12 -40.79 -13.13
CA GLU A 384 27.51 -41.50 -14.35
C GLU A 384 28.18 -40.56 -15.36
N ASP A 385 29.25 -41.12 -15.90
CA ASP A 385 30.25 -40.55 -16.78
C ASP A 385 29.74 -40.26 -18.20
N SER A 386 30.39 -39.27 -18.83
CA SER A 386 30.74 -39.19 -20.26
C SER A 386 30.05 -40.15 -21.24
N LYS A 387 29.41 -39.58 -22.28
CA LYS A 387 29.92 -39.62 -23.67
C LYS A 387 28.95 -38.99 -24.68
N LEU A 388 29.58 -38.19 -25.56
CA LEU A 388 29.20 -37.72 -26.90
C LEU A 388 28.15 -36.60 -27.01
#